data_AF-W9SMG1-F1
#
_entry.id   AF-W9SMG1-F1
#
_cell.length_a   1.000
_cell.length_b   1.000
_cell.length_c   1.000
_cell.angle_alpha   90.00
_cell.angle_beta   90.00
_cell.angle_gamma   90.00
#
_symmetry.space_group_name_H-M   'P 1'
#
loop_
_entity.id
_entity.type
_entity.pdbx_description
1 polymer ?
#
loop_
_entity_poly.entity_id
_entity_poly.type
_entity_poly.pdbx_seq_one_letter_code
_entity_poly.pdbx_strand_id
1 'polypeptide(L)'
;MLTKEVARRAMDEKLFSEVVAATVSQTPNHELIQQEVAEKLGLKFREKSVPIRANRLQFRLRQEKKILIILDDIWENLELNEVGMSFGDAQKECKILLISRFQNVLCNDMEAEKNFQVGPLTDDEAISLFKKMVGDWTEKSDFRDLATQIIEKCGGIPATIAKVASELKNKRLFVWKDVLTQLKRSAN
;
A
#
# COMPACT_ATOMS: atom_id res chain seq x y z
N MET A 1 2.59 -5.58 2.04
CA MET A 1 2.15 -4.26 1.57
C MET A 1 2.49 -3.25 2.63
N LEU A 2 3.05 -2.09 2.27
CA LEU A 2 3.52 -1.07 3.21
C LEU A 2 2.42 -0.63 4.19
N THR A 3 1.18 -0.56 3.72
CA THR A 3 -0.03 -0.23 4.48
C THR A 3 -0.24 -1.11 5.70
N LYS A 4 -0.07 -2.43 5.54
CA LYS A 4 -0.19 -3.40 6.62
C LYS A 4 0.87 -3.18 7.70
N GLU A 5 2.09 -2.82 7.30
CA GLU A 5 3.18 -2.56 8.24
C GLU A 5 2.99 -1.23 8.98
N VAL A 6 2.52 -0.18 8.28
CA VAL A 6 2.13 1.08 8.92
C VAL A 6 1.02 0.85 9.95
N ALA A 7 -0.04 0.12 9.58
CA ALA A 7 -1.13 -0.20 10.50
C ALA A 7 -0.64 -1.01 11.72
N ARG A 8 0.20 -2.02 11.49
CA ARG A 8 0.78 -2.84 12.56
C ARG A 8 1.61 -1.99 13.53
N ARG A 9 2.56 -1.19 13.01
CA ARG A 9 3.41 -0.33 13.85
C ARG A 9 2.60 0.73 14.61
N ALA A 10 1.61 1.33 13.96
CA ALA A 10 0.73 2.30 14.60
C ALA A 10 0.02 1.73 15.84
N MET A 11 -0.39 0.46 15.79
CA MET A 11 -0.99 -0.24 16.92
C MET A 11 0.04 -0.72 17.95
N ASP A 12 1.12 -1.38 17.51
CA ASP A 12 2.14 -1.95 18.39
C ASP A 12 2.87 -0.88 19.21
N GLU A 13 3.14 0.27 18.60
CA GLU A 13 3.76 1.44 19.25
C GLU A 13 2.73 2.30 20.01
N LYS A 14 1.44 1.90 20.03
CA LYS A 14 0.32 2.60 20.69
C LYS A 14 0.21 4.06 20.26
N LEU A 15 0.53 4.34 19.00
CA LEU A 15 0.41 5.67 18.41
C LEU A 15 -1.06 6.04 18.20
N PHE A 16 -1.92 5.07 17.92
CA PHE A 16 -3.37 5.24 17.76
C PHE A 16 -4.12 4.22 18.62
N SER A 17 -5.33 4.57 19.08
CA SER A 17 -6.21 3.63 19.78
C SER A 17 -6.88 2.66 18.82
N GLU A 18 -7.07 3.07 17.57
CA GLU A 18 -7.69 2.26 16.53
C GLU A 18 -7.08 2.57 15.16
N VAL A 19 -6.96 1.55 14.31
CA VAL A 19 -6.50 1.69 12.92
C VAL A 19 -7.45 0.94 12.00
N VAL A 20 -8.09 1.69 11.11
CA VAL A 20 -9.01 1.14 10.11
C VAL A 20 -8.45 1.38 8.72
N ALA A 21 -8.75 0.48 7.79
CA ALA A 21 -8.33 0.63 6.40
C ALA A 21 -9.48 0.29 5.46
N ALA A 22 -9.57 0.97 4.33
CA ALA A 22 -10.50 0.65 3.27
C ALA A 22 -9.83 0.84 1.90
N THR A 23 -10.26 0.05 0.91
CA THR A 23 -9.81 0.22 -0.47
C THR A 23 -10.78 1.11 -1.23
N VAL A 24 -10.25 2.14 -1.88
CA VAL A 24 -10.99 3.06 -2.76
C VAL A 24 -10.86 2.48 -4.17
N SER A 25 -11.96 2.04 -4.76
CA SER A 25 -11.97 1.57 -6.15
C SER A 25 -11.74 2.73 -7.13
N GLN A 26 -11.35 2.41 -8.38
CA GLN A 26 -11.20 3.39 -9.46
C GLN A 26 -12.37 4.37 -9.56
N THR A 27 -13.59 3.83 -9.48
CA THR A 27 -14.81 4.61 -9.27
C THR A 27 -15.18 4.46 -7.81
N PRO A 28 -15.05 5.51 -6.98
CA PRO A 28 -15.30 5.39 -5.55
C PRO A 28 -16.73 4.96 -5.25
N ASN A 29 -16.88 3.94 -4.41
CA ASN A 29 -18.18 3.49 -3.92
C ASN A 29 -18.28 3.81 -2.43
N HIS A 30 -18.98 4.89 -2.10
CA HIS A 30 -19.14 5.35 -0.72
C HIS A 30 -19.77 4.29 0.19
N GLU A 31 -20.71 3.49 -0.32
CA GLU A 31 -21.35 2.41 0.45
C GLU A 31 -20.35 1.31 0.81
N LEU A 32 -19.48 0.89 -0.10
CA LEU A 32 -18.46 -0.12 0.19
C LEU A 32 -17.40 0.41 1.15
N ILE A 33 -16.90 1.62 0.92
CA ILE A 33 -15.91 2.26 1.81
C ILE A 33 -16.48 2.39 3.23
N GLN A 34 -17.71 2.88 3.36
CA GLN A 34 -18.39 2.98 4.66
C GLN A 34 -18.51 1.61 5.33
N GLN A 35 -18.87 0.57 4.57
CA GLN A 35 -19.03 -0.79 5.10
C GLN A 35 -17.71 -1.33 5.64
N GLU A 36 -16.63 -1.25 4.87
CA GLU A 36 -15.31 -1.76 5.27
C GLU A 36 -14.80 -1.09 6.55
N VAL A 37 -14.98 0.23 6.66
CA VAL A 37 -14.58 0.96 7.86
C VAL A 37 -15.48 0.62 9.04
N ALA A 38 -16.80 0.55 8.84
CA ALA A 38 -17.74 0.23 9.91
C ALA A 38 -17.50 -1.17 10.50
N GLU A 39 -17.25 -2.17 9.65
CA GLU A 39 -16.95 -3.53 10.10
C GLU A 39 -15.73 -3.58 11.03
N LYS A 40 -14.67 -2.86 10.68
CA LYS A 40 -13.46 -2.77 11.51
C LYS A 40 -13.71 -2.07 12.86
N LEU A 41 -14.66 -1.16 12.91
CA LEU A 41 -15.08 -0.47 14.14
C LEU A 41 -16.16 -1.22 14.94
N GLY A 42 -16.56 -2.41 14.49
CA GLY A 42 -17.68 -3.16 15.08
C GLY A 42 -19.05 -2.48 14.91
N LEU A 43 -19.18 -1.55 13.98
CA LEU A 43 -20.43 -0.86 13.65
C LEU A 43 -21.19 -1.66 12.59
N LYS A 44 -22.48 -1.91 12.85
CA LYS A 44 -23.40 -2.47 11.85
C LYS A 44 -24.37 -1.39 11.39
N PHE A 45 -24.43 -1.13 10.09
CA PHE A 45 -25.49 -0.30 9.52
C PHE A 45 -26.81 -1.06 9.49
N ARG A 46 -27.89 -0.36 9.77
CA ARG A 46 -29.26 -0.82 9.52
C ARG A 46 -29.87 -0.08 8.33
N GLU A 47 -29.29 1.05 8.00
CA GLU A 47 -29.74 2.00 7.00
C GLU A 47 -29.12 1.65 5.65
N LYS A 48 -29.91 1.78 4.58
CA LYS A 48 -29.41 1.60 3.20
C LYS A 48 -28.88 2.89 2.59
N SER A 49 -29.31 4.03 3.12
CA SER A 49 -28.99 5.36 2.58
C SER A 49 -27.55 5.74 2.90
N VAL A 50 -26.72 5.95 1.86
CA VAL A 50 -25.32 6.39 1.98
C VAL A 50 -25.15 7.63 2.88
N PRO A 51 -25.95 8.71 2.74
CA PRO A 51 -25.85 9.86 3.65
C PRO A 51 -26.14 9.54 5.13
N ILE A 52 -27.09 8.63 5.41
CA ILE A 52 -27.43 8.27 6.79
C ILE A 52 -26.32 7.41 7.40
N ARG A 53 -25.76 6.49 6.59
CA ARG A 53 -24.59 5.70 6.96
C ARG A 53 -23.37 6.58 7.20
N ALA A 54 -23.16 7.61 6.39
CA ALA A 54 -22.10 8.60 6.59
C ALA A 54 -22.19 9.26 7.97
N ASN A 55 -23.37 9.78 8.32
CA ASN A 55 -23.61 10.40 9.64
C ASN A 55 -23.38 9.40 10.79
N ARG A 56 -23.84 8.16 10.61
CA ARG A 56 -23.66 7.09 11.61
C ARG A 56 -22.19 6.71 11.78
N LEU A 57 -21.45 6.60 10.68
CA LEU A 57 -20.03 6.31 10.67
C LEU A 57 -19.25 7.45 11.34
N GLN A 58 -19.57 8.69 10.98
CA GLN A 58 -18.97 9.88 11.59
C GLN A 58 -19.17 9.89 13.11
N PHE A 59 -20.39 9.58 13.58
CA PHE A 59 -20.67 9.49 15.02
C PHE A 59 -19.81 8.41 15.69
N ARG A 60 -19.70 7.23 15.10
CA ARG A 60 -18.88 6.12 15.62
C ARG A 60 -17.39 6.48 15.64
N LEU A 61 -16.87 7.08 14.57
CA LEU A 61 -15.47 7.53 14.48
C LEU A 61 -15.16 8.56 15.55
N ARG A 62 -16.09 9.49 15.80
CA ARG A 62 -15.98 10.48 16.88
C ARG A 62 -15.99 9.88 18.28
N GLN A 63 -16.30 8.60 18.48
CA GLN A 63 -16.17 7.97 19.80
C GLN A 63 -14.73 7.56 20.10
N GLU A 64 -13.90 7.37 19.07
CA GLU A 64 -12.50 7.00 19.24
C GLU A 64 -11.68 8.16 19.80
N LYS A 65 -10.70 7.84 20.67
CA LYS A 65 -9.82 8.86 21.25
C LYS A 65 -8.79 9.34 20.23
N LYS A 66 -8.19 8.39 19.50
CA LYS A 66 -7.15 8.65 18.50
C LYS A 66 -7.18 7.58 17.42
N ILE A 67 -7.59 7.93 16.20
CA ILE A 67 -7.81 6.95 15.13
C ILE A 67 -6.99 7.29 13.88
N LEU A 68 -6.46 6.25 13.24
CA LEU A 68 -5.88 6.32 11.90
C LEU A 68 -6.82 5.62 10.90
N ILE A 69 -7.20 6.35 9.85
CA ILE A 69 -7.96 5.80 8.73
C ILE A 69 -7.03 5.72 7.53
N ILE A 70 -6.86 4.53 6.97
CA ILE A 70 -6.03 4.30 5.77
C ILE A 70 -6.96 4.11 4.57
N LEU A 71 -6.84 4.98 3.57
CA LEU A 71 -7.59 4.87 2.31
C LEU A 71 -6.61 4.50 1.20
N ASP A 72 -6.76 3.28 0.68
CA ASP A 72 -5.83 2.67 -0.25
C ASP A 72 -6.32 2.73 -1.69
N ASP A 73 -5.40 2.81 -2.64
CA ASP A 73 -5.64 2.86 -4.09
C ASP A 73 -6.56 4.01 -4.56
N ILE A 74 -6.34 5.25 -4.11
CA ILE A 74 -7.13 6.42 -4.56
C ILE A 74 -6.77 6.81 -6.00
N TRP A 75 -7.77 6.94 -6.87
CA TRP A 75 -7.59 7.29 -8.29
C TRP A 75 -8.05 8.70 -8.67
N GLU A 76 -9.03 9.23 -7.94
CA GLU A 76 -9.65 10.54 -8.18
C GLU A 76 -10.14 11.13 -6.85
N ASN A 77 -10.72 12.33 -6.89
CA ASN A 77 -11.31 12.97 -5.70
C ASN A 77 -12.31 12.04 -5.01
N LEU A 78 -12.19 11.95 -3.68
CA LEU A 78 -13.13 11.29 -2.79
C LEU A 78 -13.64 12.29 -1.77
N GLU A 79 -14.93 12.62 -1.83
CA GLU A 79 -15.58 13.52 -0.89
C GLU A 79 -15.69 12.88 0.51
N LEU A 80 -14.65 13.07 1.33
CA LEU A 80 -14.55 12.50 2.67
C LEU A 80 -15.76 12.85 3.56
N ASN A 81 -16.36 14.02 3.34
CA ASN A 81 -17.59 14.43 4.00
C ASN A 81 -18.77 13.49 3.69
N GLU A 82 -18.93 13.09 2.43
CA GLU A 82 -20.01 12.19 1.99
C GLU A 82 -19.80 10.76 2.47
N VAL A 83 -18.55 10.36 2.70
CA VAL A 83 -18.23 9.07 3.31
C VAL A 83 -18.52 9.09 4.82
N GLY A 84 -18.51 10.26 5.46
CA GLY A 84 -18.67 10.41 6.92
C GLY A 84 -17.34 10.54 7.67
N MET A 85 -16.27 10.90 6.98
CA MET A 85 -14.91 11.07 7.50
C MET A 85 -14.53 12.54 7.66
N SER A 86 -15.43 13.31 8.27
CA SER A 86 -15.22 14.73 8.53
C SER A 86 -15.15 15.02 10.02
N PHE A 87 -14.03 15.61 10.43
CA PHE A 87 -13.62 15.67 11.83
C PHE A 87 -13.73 17.08 12.45
N GLY A 88 -13.80 18.13 11.62
CA GLY A 88 -13.86 19.52 12.09
C GLY A 88 -12.75 19.88 13.09
N ASP A 89 -12.97 20.90 13.92
CA ASP A 89 -12.03 21.32 14.98
C ASP A 89 -12.15 20.46 16.26
N ALA A 90 -12.71 19.25 16.16
CA ALA A 90 -12.87 18.40 17.32
C ALA A 90 -11.50 18.09 17.94
N GLN A 91 -11.43 18.19 19.27
CA GLN A 91 -10.27 17.98 20.14
C GLN A 91 -9.64 16.56 20.08
N LYS A 92 -9.98 15.77 19.05
CA LYS A 92 -9.64 14.35 18.89
C LYS A 92 -8.63 14.17 17.76
N GLU A 93 -7.60 13.38 18.02
CA GLU A 93 -6.52 13.14 17.06
C GLU A 93 -6.97 12.10 16.01
N CYS A 94 -7.66 12.55 14.96
CA CYS A 94 -7.91 11.75 13.77
C CYS A 94 -6.86 12.04 12.70
N LYS A 95 -6.29 10.99 12.10
CA LYS A 95 -5.43 11.09 10.92
C LYS A 95 -5.94 10.21 9.81
N ILE A 96 -5.87 10.72 8.58
CA ILE A 96 -6.18 9.97 7.38
C ILE A 96 -4.88 9.80 6.59
N LEU A 97 -4.54 8.56 6.28
CA LEU A 97 -3.44 8.23 5.38
C LEU A 97 -4.05 7.87 4.02
N LEU A 98 -3.77 8.71 3.03
CA LEU A 98 -4.18 8.52 1.65
C LEU A 98 -3.06 7.85 0.86
N ILE A 99 -3.40 6.89 0.02
CA ILE A 99 -2.43 6.16 -0.79
C ILE A 99 -2.89 6.15 -2.23
N SER A 100 -2.05 6.69 -3.10
CA SER A 100 -2.32 6.78 -4.53
C SER A 100 -1.05 6.51 -5.32
N ARG A 101 -1.23 6.09 -6.57
CA ARG A 101 -0.17 6.07 -7.59
C ARG A 101 0.05 7.42 -8.25
N PHE A 102 -0.86 8.37 -8.04
CA PHE A 102 -0.90 9.65 -8.73
C PHE A 102 -0.68 10.78 -7.74
N GLN A 103 0.49 11.40 -7.81
CA GLN A 103 0.84 12.50 -6.89
C GLN A 103 -0.12 13.68 -7.03
N ASN A 104 -0.60 13.98 -8.24
CA ASN A 104 -1.58 15.04 -8.49
C ASN A 104 -2.92 14.78 -7.79
N VAL A 105 -3.36 13.52 -7.69
CA VAL A 105 -4.58 13.17 -6.96
C VAL A 105 -4.42 13.47 -5.47
N LEU A 106 -3.26 13.16 -4.89
CA LEU A 106 -3.00 13.48 -3.48
C LEU A 106 -2.88 14.99 -3.24
N CYS A 107 -2.14 15.71 -4.10
CA CYS A 107 -1.86 17.14 -3.91
C CYS A 107 -3.04 18.05 -4.25
N ASN A 108 -3.74 17.77 -5.35
CA ASN A 108 -4.72 18.70 -5.92
C ASN A 108 -6.15 18.26 -5.64
N ASP A 109 -6.44 16.97 -5.80
CA ASP A 109 -7.82 16.47 -5.71
C ASP A 109 -8.20 16.20 -4.25
N MET A 110 -7.28 15.63 -3.48
CA MET A 110 -7.47 15.30 -2.06
C MET A 110 -6.84 16.31 -1.10
N GLU A 111 -6.09 17.29 -1.63
CA GLU A 111 -5.45 18.37 -0.86
C GLU A 111 -4.66 17.88 0.37
N ALA A 112 -3.91 16.78 0.22
CA ALA A 112 -3.18 16.17 1.33
C ALA A 112 -2.12 17.11 1.91
N GLU A 113 -2.17 17.34 3.22
CA GLU A 113 -1.26 18.25 3.94
C GLU A 113 0.23 17.87 3.81
N LYS A 114 0.52 16.56 3.78
CA LYS A 114 1.88 16.01 3.74
C LYS A 114 1.92 14.81 2.81
N ASN A 115 2.86 14.84 1.87
CA ASN A 115 3.05 13.78 0.89
C ASN A 115 4.41 13.09 1.08
N PHE A 116 4.40 11.76 1.00
CA PHE A 116 5.59 10.91 1.10
C PHE A 116 5.67 10.05 -0.16
N GLN A 117 6.70 10.29 -0.98
CA GLN A 117 6.91 9.48 -2.17
C GLN A 117 7.62 8.18 -1.79
N VAL A 118 7.01 7.04 -2.14
CA VAL A 118 7.64 5.73 -2.02
C VAL A 118 8.34 5.43 -3.35
N GLY A 119 9.66 5.50 -3.35
CA GLY A 119 10.48 5.18 -4.52
C GLY A 119 10.69 3.68 -4.72
N PRO A 120 11.37 3.29 -5.81
CA PRO A 120 11.93 1.95 -5.95
C PRO A 120 12.86 1.59 -4.78
N LEU A 121 13.07 0.30 -4.57
CA LEU A 121 14.09 -0.18 -3.64
C LEU A 121 15.47 0.32 -4.06
N THR A 122 16.29 0.64 -3.07
CA THR A 122 17.73 0.80 -3.28
C THR A 122 18.35 -0.52 -3.75
N ASP A 123 19.55 -0.45 -4.35
CA ASP A 123 20.24 -1.65 -4.84
C ASP A 123 20.45 -2.68 -3.72
N ASP A 124 20.83 -2.23 -2.53
CA ASP A 124 21.02 -3.10 -1.37
C ASP A 124 19.72 -3.76 -0.91
N GLU A 125 18.60 -3.03 -0.88
CA GLU A 125 17.28 -3.58 -0.56
C GLU A 125 16.80 -4.56 -1.63
N ALA A 126 17.03 -4.25 -2.90
CA ALA A 126 16.67 -5.11 -4.04
C ALA A 126 17.47 -6.41 -4.02
N ILE A 127 18.78 -6.34 -3.76
CA ILE A 127 19.65 -7.51 -3.57
C ILE A 127 19.19 -8.32 -2.37
N SER A 128 18.90 -7.67 -1.24
CA SER A 128 18.42 -8.33 -0.02
C SER A 128 17.10 -9.09 -0.26
N LEU A 129 16.13 -8.45 -0.93
CA LEU A 129 14.86 -9.07 -1.29
C LEU A 129 15.08 -10.28 -2.23
N PHE A 130 15.88 -10.11 -3.27
CA PHE A 130 16.14 -11.17 -4.24
C PHE A 130 16.83 -12.37 -3.58
N LYS A 131 17.85 -12.14 -2.74
CA LYS A 131 18.52 -13.18 -1.94
C LYS A 131 17.54 -13.91 -1.02
N LYS A 132 16.68 -13.17 -0.32
CA LYS A 132 15.66 -13.76 0.57
C LYS A 132 14.71 -14.72 -0.16
N MET A 133 14.43 -14.45 -1.43
CA MET A 133 13.49 -15.25 -2.23
C MET A 133 14.13 -16.44 -2.93
N VAL A 134 15.32 -16.24 -3.51
CA VAL A 134 16.03 -17.24 -4.29
C VAL A 134 16.89 -18.17 -3.43
N GLY A 135 17.38 -17.67 -2.29
CA GLY A 135 18.43 -18.30 -1.49
C GLY A 135 19.79 -17.68 -1.75
N ASP A 136 20.81 -18.10 -0.98
CA ASP A 136 22.15 -17.57 -1.14
C ASP A 136 22.83 -18.12 -2.40
N TRP A 137 23.12 -17.21 -3.33
CA TRP A 137 23.83 -17.46 -4.58
C TRP A 137 25.23 -16.82 -4.58
N THR A 138 25.59 -16.08 -3.52
CA THR A 138 26.78 -15.22 -3.51
C THR A 138 28.09 -15.99 -3.53
N GLU A 139 28.11 -17.21 -3.04
CA GLU A 139 29.29 -18.10 -3.04
C GLU A 139 29.61 -18.67 -4.43
N LYS A 140 28.68 -18.59 -5.40
CA LYS A 140 28.87 -19.10 -6.77
C LYS A 140 29.09 -17.92 -7.71
N SER A 141 30.35 -17.69 -8.11
CA SER A 141 30.75 -16.58 -9.00
C SER A 141 29.83 -16.43 -10.21
N ASP A 142 29.47 -17.54 -10.86
CA ASP A 142 28.68 -17.54 -12.08
C ASP A 142 27.26 -16.98 -11.91
N PHE A 143 26.68 -17.11 -10.71
CA PHE A 143 25.35 -16.56 -10.41
C PHE A 143 25.41 -15.09 -10.03
N ARG A 144 26.56 -14.61 -9.52
CA ARG A 144 26.69 -13.26 -9.00
C ARG A 144 26.45 -12.21 -10.07
N ASP A 145 27.18 -12.31 -11.18
CA ASP A 145 27.09 -11.33 -12.26
C ASP A 145 25.73 -11.37 -12.97
N LEU A 146 25.10 -12.55 -13.03
CA LEU A 146 23.74 -12.70 -13.57
C LEU A 146 22.71 -12.09 -12.63
N ALA A 147 22.80 -12.36 -11.33
CA ALA A 147 21.87 -11.83 -10.34
C ALA A 147 21.88 -10.30 -10.34
N THR A 148 23.07 -9.68 -10.31
CA THR A 148 23.21 -8.22 -10.36
C THR A 148 22.51 -7.64 -11.60
N GLN A 149 22.83 -8.14 -12.79
CA GLN A 149 22.19 -7.67 -14.03
C GLN A 149 20.67 -7.89 -14.06
N ILE A 150 20.20 -9.01 -13.51
CA ILE A 150 18.76 -9.31 -13.43
C ILE A 150 18.06 -8.33 -12.49
N ILE A 151 18.65 -8.08 -11.31
CA ILE A 151 18.10 -7.16 -10.31
C ILE A 151 18.06 -5.73 -10.86
N GLU A 152 19.14 -5.27 -11.51
CA GLU A 152 19.18 -3.97 -12.21
C GLU A 152 18.06 -3.86 -13.24
N LYS A 153 17.83 -4.91 -14.04
CA LYS A 153 16.73 -4.94 -15.03
C LYS A 153 15.34 -4.96 -14.40
N CYS A 154 15.20 -5.32 -13.13
CA CYS A 154 13.93 -5.22 -12.40
C CYS A 154 13.63 -3.78 -11.92
N GLY A 155 14.59 -2.85 -12.01
CA GLY A 155 14.39 -1.43 -11.74
C GLY A 155 14.00 -1.11 -10.30
N GLY A 156 14.41 -1.93 -9.33
CA GLY A 156 14.09 -1.73 -7.91
C GLY A 156 12.61 -1.96 -7.55
N ILE A 157 11.76 -2.45 -8.46
CA ILE A 157 10.33 -2.65 -8.19
C ILE A 157 10.13 -3.98 -7.44
N PRO A 158 9.62 -4.00 -6.19
CA PRO A 158 9.51 -5.22 -5.39
C PRO A 158 8.70 -6.33 -6.08
N ALA A 159 7.61 -5.98 -6.76
CA ALA A 159 6.75 -6.94 -7.44
C ALA A 159 7.47 -7.63 -8.61
N THR A 160 8.24 -6.87 -9.39
CA THR A 160 9.03 -7.39 -10.52
C THR A 160 10.15 -8.29 -10.01
N ILE A 161 10.90 -7.83 -9.01
CA ILE A 161 11.96 -8.62 -8.36
C ILE A 161 11.38 -9.94 -7.83
N ALA A 162 10.23 -9.88 -7.14
CA ALA A 162 9.61 -11.06 -6.56
C ALA A 162 9.17 -12.09 -7.61
N LYS A 163 8.58 -11.62 -8.72
CA LYS A 163 8.20 -12.46 -9.85
C LYS A 163 9.42 -13.18 -10.43
N VAL A 164 10.45 -12.42 -10.80
CA VAL A 164 11.66 -12.99 -11.42
C VAL A 164 12.40 -13.92 -10.46
N ALA A 165 12.53 -13.53 -9.19
CA ALA A 165 13.12 -14.38 -8.15
C ALA A 165 12.39 -15.72 -8.00
N SER A 166 11.04 -15.70 -8.05
CA SER A 166 10.24 -16.92 -7.95
C SER A 166 10.47 -17.88 -9.13
N GLU A 167 10.67 -17.35 -10.33
CA GLU A 167 10.97 -18.13 -11.53
C GLU A 167 12.37 -18.77 -11.47
N LEU A 168 13.32 -18.09 -10.84
CA LEU A 168 14.73 -18.49 -10.74
C LEU A 168 15.05 -19.38 -9.54
N LYS A 169 14.16 -19.43 -8.55
CA LYS A 169 14.34 -20.24 -7.33
C LYS A 169 14.60 -21.71 -7.69
N ASN A 170 15.68 -22.26 -7.13
CA ASN A 170 16.14 -23.64 -7.37
C ASN A 170 16.41 -23.99 -8.85
N LYS A 171 16.64 -23.00 -9.72
CA LYS A 171 16.95 -23.23 -11.13
C LYS A 171 18.45 -23.29 -11.40
N ARG A 172 18.81 -23.98 -12.49
CA ARG A 172 20.19 -24.06 -12.98
C ARG A 172 20.58 -22.78 -13.71
N LEU A 173 21.89 -22.54 -13.82
CA LEU A 173 22.48 -21.33 -14.40
C LEU A 173 21.97 -21.00 -15.81
N PHE A 174 21.69 -21.99 -16.66
CA PHE A 174 21.20 -21.73 -18.02
C PHE A 174 19.83 -21.04 -18.03
N VAL A 175 18.98 -21.30 -17.02
CA VAL A 175 17.67 -20.65 -16.88
C VAL A 175 17.84 -19.18 -16.52
N TRP A 176 18.83 -18.86 -15.68
CA TRP A 176 19.15 -17.48 -15.32
C TRP A 176 19.62 -16.67 -16.53
N LYS A 177 20.44 -17.28 -17.38
CA LYS A 177 20.87 -16.67 -18.64
C LYS A 177 19.68 -16.41 -19.57
N ASP A 178 18.78 -17.38 -19.71
CA ASP A 178 17.57 -17.24 -20.54
C ASP A 178 16.65 -16.13 -20.02
N VAL A 179 16.36 -16.10 -18.72
CA VAL A 179 15.57 -15.03 -18.09
C VAL A 179 16.23 -13.67 -18.29
N LEU A 180 17.54 -13.55 -18.13
CA LEU A 180 18.25 -12.30 -18.40
C LEU A 180 18.13 -11.88 -19.87
N THR A 181 18.23 -12.82 -20.82
CA THR A 181 18.02 -12.55 -22.25
C THR A 181 16.60 -12.07 -22.53
N GLN A 182 15.59 -12.67 -21.91
CA GLN A 182 14.20 -12.25 -22.03
C GLN A 182 13.99 -10.83 -21.47
N LEU A 183 14.49 -10.55 -20.27
CA LEU A 183 14.42 -9.21 -19.65
C LEU A 183 15.09 -8.13 -20.52
N LYS A 184 16.22 -8.46 -21.16
CA LYS A 184 16.90 -7.54 -22.10
C LYS A 184 16.08 -7.23 -23.35
N ARG A 185 15.22 -8.17 -23.80
CA ARG A 185 14.33 -7.96 -24.96
C ARG A 185 13.10 -7.15 -24.61
N SER A 186 12.56 -7.33 -23.40
CA SER A 186 11.34 -6.64 -22.95
C SER A 186 11.55 -5.17 -22.54
N ALA A 187 12.80 -4.74 -22.38
CA ALA A 187 13.16 -3.38 -21.98
C ALA A 187 13.49 -2.45 -23.17
N ASN A 188 13.36 -2.96 -24.41
CA ASN A 188 13.54 -2.22 -25.66
C ASN A 188 12.20 -1.93 -26.34
#